data_AF-A0A1I0YEN3-F1
#
_entry.id   AF-A0A1I0YEN3-F1
#
_cell.length_a   1.000
_cell.length_b   1.000
_cell.length_c   1.000
_cell.angle_alpha   90.00
_cell.angle_beta   90.00
_cell.angle_gamma   90.00
#
_symmetry.space_group_name_H-M   'P 1'
#
loop_
_entity.id
_entity.type
_entity.pdbx_description
1 polymer ?
#
loop_
_entity_poly.entity_id
_entity_poly.type
_entity_poly.pdbx_seq_one_letter_code
_entity_poly.pdbx_strand_id
1 'polypeptide(L)'
;MSAKLSPMDQARANFAMYYTLTQELLKFINKEDIDEFLELEHQRSDLVERMKALPETEEYRQTEECRVLVGKIKPLDMQVVYKAKAWLNKSRQQNATVHAYDIQNVNNLGNIFNKKY
;
A
#
# COMPACT_ATOMS: atom_id res chain seq x y z
N MET A 1 9.35 -28.08 -4.88
CA MET A 1 10.12 -27.47 -3.79
C MET A 1 10.32 -26.00 -4.14
N SER A 2 9.55 -25.07 -3.57
CA SER A 2 9.87 -23.65 -3.73
C SER A 2 11.14 -23.37 -2.94
N ALA A 3 12.22 -23.03 -3.63
CA ALA A 3 13.41 -22.51 -2.97
C ALA A 3 12.97 -21.27 -2.17
N LYS A 4 13.16 -21.29 -0.85
CA LYS A 4 12.93 -20.11 -0.03
C LYS A 4 13.88 -19.02 -0.54
N LEU A 5 13.33 -17.86 -0.91
CA LEU A 5 14.10 -16.68 -1.27
C LEU A 5 15.06 -16.35 -0.12
N SER A 6 16.23 -15.79 -0.44
CA SER A 6 17.07 -15.20 0.59
C SER A 6 16.29 -14.07 1.29
N PRO A 7 16.57 -13.75 2.57
CA PRO A 7 15.88 -12.66 3.25
C PRO A 7 15.98 -11.31 2.53
N MET A 8 17.12 -11.01 1.89
CA MET A 8 17.29 -9.82 1.06
C MET A 8 16.43 -9.86 -0.21
N ASP A 9 16.34 -11.02 -0.88
CA ASP A 9 15.47 -11.17 -2.06
C ASP A 9 13.98 -11.15 -1.68
N GLN A 10 13.64 -11.62 -0.49
CA GLN A 10 12.31 -11.48 0.10
C GLN A 10 11.97 -10.00 0.34
N ALA A 11 12.91 -9.20 0.86
CA ALA A 11 12.73 -7.76 1.03
C ALA A 11 12.49 -7.07 -0.33
N ARG A 12 13.36 -7.33 -1.33
CA ARG A 12 13.16 -6.84 -2.71
C ARG A 12 11.79 -7.19 -3.27
N ALA A 13 11.40 -8.47 -3.17
CA ALA A 13 10.13 -8.95 -3.68
C ALA A 13 8.94 -8.28 -2.98
N ASN A 14 9.02 -8.05 -1.67
CA ASN A 14 7.98 -7.35 -0.93
C ASN A 14 7.82 -5.90 -1.39
N PHE A 15 8.92 -5.17 -1.63
CA PHE A 15 8.84 -3.79 -2.17
C PHE A 15 8.30 -3.74 -3.60
N ALA A 16 8.70 -4.69 -4.45
CA ALA A 16 8.14 -4.82 -5.80
C ALA A 16 6.62 -5.10 -5.75
N MET A 17 6.19 -5.99 -4.86
CA MET A 17 4.77 -6.28 -4.63
C MET A 17 4.02 -5.05 -4.11
N TYR A 18 4.60 -4.28 -3.18
CA TYR A 18 3.99 -3.04 -2.67
C TYR A 18 3.74 -2.04 -3.81
N TYR A 19 4.71 -1.91 -4.72
CA TYR A 19 4.57 -1.07 -5.90
C TYR A 19 3.42 -1.54 -6.80
N THR A 20 3.36 -2.84 -7.12
CA THR A 20 2.28 -3.43 -7.92
C THR A 20 0.91 -3.22 -7.28
N LEU A 21 0.76 -3.50 -5.97
CA LEU A 21 -0.50 -3.29 -5.25
C LEU A 21 -0.91 -1.80 -5.27
N THR A 22 0.05 -0.88 -5.15
CA THR A 22 -0.24 0.56 -5.21
C THR A 22 -0.74 0.98 -6.60
N GLN A 23 -0.21 0.39 -7.68
CA GLN A 23 -0.69 0.62 -9.03
C GLN A 23 -2.11 0.07 -9.23
N GLU A 24 -2.38 -1.15 -8.75
CA GLU A 24 -3.70 -1.76 -8.86
C GLU A 24 -4.74 -1.01 -8.03
N LEU A 25 -4.41 -0.59 -6.80
CA LEU A 25 -5.27 0.27 -5.98
C LEU A 25 -5.66 1.54 -6.71
N LEU A 26 -4.71 2.20 -7.36
CA LEU A 26 -4.99 3.40 -8.16
C LEU A 26 -5.93 3.09 -9.34
N LYS A 27 -5.77 1.93 -9.98
CA LYS A 27 -6.64 1.48 -11.07
C LYS A 27 -8.07 1.22 -10.59
N PHE A 28 -8.27 0.51 -9.49
CA PHE A 28 -9.61 0.15 -9.01
C PHE A 28 -10.35 1.34 -8.40
N ILE A 29 -9.67 2.22 -7.65
CA ILE A 29 -10.31 3.46 -7.16
C ILE A 29 -10.72 4.40 -8.31
N ASN A 30 -9.98 4.40 -9.43
CA ASN A 30 -10.36 5.16 -10.63
C ASN A 30 -11.56 4.58 -11.37
N LYS A 31 -11.78 3.27 -11.26
CA LYS A 31 -12.93 2.57 -11.84
C LYS A 31 -14.18 2.65 -10.95
N GLU A 32 -14.08 3.29 -9.79
CA GLU A 32 -15.09 3.24 -8.72
C GLU A 32 -15.45 1.80 -8.31
N ASP A 33 -14.48 0.88 -8.45
CA ASP A 33 -14.62 -0.53 -8.11
C ASP A 33 -14.10 -0.74 -6.68
N ILE A 34 -15.00 -0.54 -5.71
CA ILE A 34 -14.65 -0.31 -4.31
C ILE A 34 -14.36 -1.60 -3.56
N ASP A 35 -15.08 -2.68 -3.87
CA ASP A 35 -14.88 -3.96 -3.19
C ASP A 35 -13.47 -4.51 -3.50
N GLU A 36 -13.07 -4.50 -4.77
CA GLU A 36 -11.73 -4.84 -5.24
C GLU A 36 -10.66 -3.91 -4.67
N PHE A 37 -10.95 -2.60 -4.57
CA PHE A 37 -10.04 -1.65 -3.93
C PHE A 37 -9.78 -2.00 -2.46
N LEU A 38 -10.82 -2.36 -1.71
CA LEU A 38 -10.69 -2.69 -0.28
C LEU A 38 -9.96 -4.01 -0.08
N GLU A 39 -10.24 -5.02 -0.88
CA GLU A 39 -9.52 -6.30 -0.85
C GLU A 39 -8.02 -6.10 -1.11
N LEU A 40 -7.66 -5.28 -2.10
CA LEU A 40 -6.27 -4.92 -2.37
C LEU A 40 -5.63 -4.08 -1.24
N GLU A 41 -6.41 -3.28 -0.53
CA GLU A 41 -5.94 -2.51 0.62
C GLU A 41 -5.58 -3.43 1.77
N HIS A 42 -6.43 -4.43 2.05
CA HIS A 42 -6.15 -5.49 3.02
C HIS A 42 -4.86 -6.26 2.66
N GLN A 43 -4.72 -6.69 1.41
CA GLN A 43 -3.50 -7.37 0.94
C GLN A 43 -2.25 -6.50 1.10
N ARG A 44 -2.37 -5.19 0.83
CA ARG A 44 -1.25 -4.26 1.02
C ARG A 44 -0.92 -4.07 2.50
N SER A 45 -1.92 -4.04 3.37
CA SER A 45 -1.72 -3.96 4.82
C SER A 45 -1.00 -5.19 5.37
N ASP A 46 -1.42 -6.39 4.96
CA ASP A 46 -0.74 -7.64 5.35
C ASP A 46 0.71 -7.69 4.84
N LEU A 47 0.95 -7.18 3.64
CA LEU A 47 2.29 -7.04 3.09
C LEU A 47 3.14 -6.08 3.92
N VAL A 48 2.58 -4.94 4.37
CA VAL A 48 3.27 -4.00 5.26
C VAL A 48 3.70 -4.67 6.56
N GLU A 49 2.81 -5.44 7.19
CA GLU A 49 3.14 -6.17 8.42
C GLU A 49 4.24 -7.21 8.18
N ARG A 50 4.20 -7.92 7.05
CA ARG A 50 5.29 -8.82 6.64
C ARG A 50 6.61 -8.07 6.45
N MET A 51 6.59 -6.89 5.83
CA MET A 51 7.79 -6.08 5.62
C MET A 51 8.37 -5.61 6.96
N LYS A 52 7.54 -5.20 7.92
CA LYS A 52 7.98 -4.80 9.27
C LYS A 52 8.60 -5.96 10.05
N ALA A 53 8.10 -7.18 9.86
CA ALA A 53 8.60 -8.37 10.54
C ALA A 53 9.97 -8.86 9.98
N LEU A 54 10.41 -8.34 8.84
CA LEU A 54 11.65 -8.74 8.17
C LEU A 54 12.75 -7.68 8.40
N PRO A 55 13.82 -7.98 9.17
CA PRO A 55 14.91 -7.04 9.43
C PRO A 55 15.58 -6.50 8.16
N GLU A 56 15.75 -7.35 7.14
CA GLU A 56 16.38 -7.02 5.86
C GLU A 56 15.58 -6.00 5.05
N THR A 57 14.32 -5.73 5.42
CA THR A 57 13.56 -4.59 4.88
C THR A 57 14.29 -3.27 5.17
N GLU A 58 14.87 -3.09 6.36
CA GLU A 58 15.61 -1.87 6.68
C GLU A 58 16.94 -1.79 5.96
N GLU A 59 17.64 -2.91 5.81
CA GLU A 59 18.87 -2.97 5.04
C GLU A 59 18.61 -2.64 3.56
N TYR A 60 17.58 -3.24 2.97
CA TYR A 60 17.18 -2.97 1.60
C TYR A 60 16.77 -1.50 1.41
N ARG A 61 16.09 -0.88 2.38
CA ARG A 61 15.72 0.55 2.34
C ARG A 61 16.91 1.49 2.17
N GLN A 62 18.10 1.11 2.64
CA GLN A 62 19.31 1.93 2.50
C GLN A 62 19.94 1.84 1.11
N THR A 63 19.58 0.83 0.32
CA THR A 63 20.12 0.63 -1.03
C THR A 63 19.59 1.68 -2.02
N GLU A 64 20.40 2.00 -3.02
CA GLU A 64 19.98 2.91 -4.10
C GLU A 64 18.81 2.33 -4.92
N GLU A 65 18.80 1.01 -5.11
CA GLU A 65 17.72 0.29 -5.77
C GLU A 65 16.37 0.56 -5.10
N CYS A 66 16.30 0.43 -3.77
CA CYS A 66 15.08 0.72 -3.02
C CYS A 66 14.72 2.21 -3.08
N ARG A 67 15.69 3.13 -3.01
CA ARG A 67 15.42 4.57 -3.08
C ARG A 67 14.77 4.97 -4.39
N VAL A 68 15.25 4.44 -5.52
CA VAL A 68 14.64 4.64 -6.84
C VAL A 68 13.21 4.10 -6.87
N LEU A 69 12.98 2.91 -6.33
CA LEU A 69 11.65 2.29 -6.28
C LEU A 69 10.67 3.09 -5.39
N VAL A 70 11.12 3.52 -4.22
CA VAL A 70 10.34 4.37 -3.30
C VAL A 70 10.00 5.72 -3.96
N GLY A 71 10.92 6.29 -4.74
CA GLY A 71 10.67 7.49 -5.53
C GLY A 71 9.50 7.33 -6.51
N LYS A 72 9.30 6.13 -7.06
CA LYS A 72 8.15 5.80 -7.92
C LYS A 72 6.87 5.54 -7.12
N ILE A 73 6.98 4.90 -5.97
CA ILE A 73 5.82 4.55 -5.12
C ILE A 73 5.17 5.81 -4.52
N LYS A 74 5.96 6.71 -3.93
CA LYS A 74 5.46 7.88 -3.18
C LYS A 74 4.37 8.69 -3.91
N PRO A 75 4.55 9.12 -5.17
CA PRO A 75 3.52 9.89 -5.87
C PRO A 75 2.26 9.07 -6.18
N LEU A 76 2.37 7.75 -6.37
CA LEU A 76 1.20 6.88 -6.58
C LEU A 76 0.41 6.70 -5.29
N ASP A 77 1.11 6.46 -4.19
CA ASP A 77 0.49 6.24 -2.88
C ASP A 77 -0.25 7.49 -2.42
N MET A 78 0.35 8.66 -2.64
CA MET A 78 -0.31 9.95 -2.41
C MET A 78 -1.61 10.09 -3.21
N GLN A 79 -1.62 9.71 -4.49
CA GLN A 79 -2.83 9.73 -5.32
C GLN A 79 -3.91 8.76 -4.81
N VAL A 80 -3.51 7.55 -4.40
CA VAL A 80 -4.43 6.57 -3.80
C VAL A 80 -5.10 7.17 -2.55
N VAL A 81 -4.31 7.76 -1.63
CA VAL A 81 -4.84 8.40 -0.43
C VAL A 81 -5.83 9.53 -0.77
N TYR A 82 -5.46 10.42 -1.69
CA TYR A 82 -6.34 11.53 -2.07
C TYR A 82 -7.65 11.05 -2.70
N LYS A 83 -7.59 10.06 -3.58
CA LYS A 83 -8.78 9.51 -4.25
C LYS A 83 -9.67 8.75 -3.27
N ALA A 84 -9.10 7.96 -2.37
CA ALA A 84 -9.85 7.29 -1.32
C ALA A 84 -10.58 8.29 -0.40
N LYS A 85 -9.91 9.39 -0.01
CA LYS A 85 -10.53 10.48 0.76
C LYS A 85 -11.66 11.17 -0.02
N ALA A 86 -11.45 11.47 -1.29
CA ALA A 86 -12.47 12.08 -2.14
C ALA A 86 -13.70 11.16 -2.29
N TRP A 87 -13.47 9.87 -2.50
CA TRP A 87 -14.54 8.87 -2.56
C TRP A 87 -15.31 8.78 -1.24
N LEU A 88 -14.62 8.71 -0.09
CA LEU A 88 -15.25 8.70 1.23
C LEU A 88 -16.15 9.91 1.46
N ASN A 89 -15.69 11.10 1.07
CA ASN A 89 -16.47 12.32 1.20
C ASN A 89 -17.71 12.31 0.30
N LYS A 90 -17.58 11.88 -0.96
CA LYS A 90 -18.69 11.72 -1.91
C LYS A 90 -19.72 10.70 -1.39
N SER A 91 -19.24 9.55 -0.89
CA SER A 91 -20.07 8.49 -0.32
C SER A 91 -20.87 8.96 0.89
N ARG A 92 -20.24 9.67 1.85
CA ARG A 92 -20.91 10.24 3.03
C ARG A 92 -21.97 11.29 2.68
N GLN A 93 -21.74 12.09 1.64
CA GLN A 93 -22.72 13.07 1.18
C GLN A 93 -23.92 12.40 0.49
N GLN A 94 -23.73 11.24 -0.14
CA GLN A 94 -24.74 10.55 -0.94
C GLN A 94 -25.51 9.46 -0.17
N ASN A 95 -24.95 8.90 0.91
CA ASN A 95 -25.56 7.79 1.65
C ASN A 95 -25.26 7.85 3.15
N ALA A 96 -26.29 7.75 4.00
CA ALA A 96 -26.15 7.55 5.45
C ALA A 96 -25.66 6.13 5.83
N THR A 97 -25.49 5.24 4.85
CA THR A 97 -25.17 3.81 4.96
C THR A 97 -23.67 3.48 4.96
N VAL A 98 -22.78 4.49 5.04
CA VAL A 98 -21.30 4.33 5.09
C VAL A 98 -20.81 3.44 6.24
N HIS A 99 -21.68 3.09 7.20
CA HIS A 99 -21.41 2.14 8.28
C HIS A 99 -20.82 0.79 7.82
N ALA A 100 -20.98 0.38 6.55
CA ALA A 100 -20.39 -0.85 6.02
C ALA A 100 -18.88 -0.75 5.68
N TYR A 101 -18.37 0.45 5.35
CA TYR A 101 -17.00 0.62 4.89
C TYR A 101 -16.20 1.46 5.89
N ASP A 102 -15.68 0.80 6.92
CA ASP A 102 -14.83 1.43 7.91
C ASP A 102 -13.39 1.55 7.38
N ILE A 103 -13.17 2.56 6.53
CA ILE A 103 -11.85 2.88 5.97
C ILE A 103 -10.99 3.58 7.06
N GLN A 104 -10.75 2.89 8.18
CA GLN A 104 -9.92 3.41 9.27
C GLN A 104 -8.42 3.46 8.89
N ASN A 105 -8.01 2.66 7.89
CA ASN A 105 -6.59 2.48 7.53
C ASN A 105 -6.04 3.38 6.42
N VAL A 106 -6.85 4.21 5.76
CA VAL A 106 -6.32 5.13 4.71
C VAL A 106 -5.30 6.14 5.27
N ASN A 107 -5.31 6.40 6.58
CA ASN A 107 -4.29 7.23 7.24
C ASN A 107 -2.96 6.49 7.51
N ASN A 108 -2.92 5.16 7.49
CA ASN A 108 -1.70 4.37 7.70
C ASN A 108 -0.87 4.17 6.42
N LEU A 109 -1.41 4.51 5.25
CA LEU A 109 -0.74 4.42 3.96
C LEU A 109 0.53 5.27 3.89
N GLY A 110 0.65 6.30 4.74
CA GLY A 110 1.83 7.16 4.79
C GLY A 110 3.00 6.64 5.64
N ASN A 111 2.87 5.56 6.43
CA ASN A 111 3.80 5.29 7.54
C ASN A 111 5.02 4.41 7.21
N ILE A 112 5.06 3.66 6.10
CA ILE A 112 6.29 2.92 5.72
C ILE A 112 7.41 3.88 5.32
N PHE A 113 7.09 4.97 4.63
CA PHE A 113 8.09 5.85 4.02
C PHE A 113 8.39 7.12 4.83
N ASN A 114 7.61 7.42 5.88
CA ASN A 114 7.77 8.62 6.71
C ASN A 114 8.44 8.37 8.08
N LYS A 115 8.57 7.13 8.56
CA LYS A 115 9.26 6.86 9.82
C LYS A 115 10.70 6.41 9.57
N LYS A 116 11.65 7.24 10.00
CA LYS A 116 12.84 6.73 10.67
C LYS A 116 12.31 5.92 11.86
N TYR A 117 12.33 4.59 11.76
CA TYR A 117 12.28 3.76 12.96
C TYR A 117 13.64 3.87 13.66
#